data_AF-A0A9P7J895-F1
#
_entry.id   AF-A0A9P7J895-F1
#
_cell.length_a   1.000
_cell.length_b   1.000
_cell.length_c   1.000
_cell.angle_alpha   90.00
_cell.angle_beta   90.00
_cell.angle_gamma   90.00
#
_symmetry.space_group_name_H-M   'P 1'
#
loop_
_entity.id
_entity.type
_entity.pdbx_description
1 polymer ?
#
loop_
_entity_poly.entity_id
_entity_poly.type
_entity_poly.pdbx_seq_one_letter_code
_entity_poly.pdbx_strand_id
1 'polypeptide(L)'
;MPIPTTELVIFDTTEAIRNDRSILRPAFEMVSKSDGIQMPAYVGTQIENPAKGYVFMNWDSLAHHQAMLASPSYATLLEALKPAYGGWSKMYHAIFNAHPIGLQQPVTEVLLLTIKNPSHRTEVFDILTKISDSFKKMLVFGPSLEDKNVIIVVGGWRSVEAHWEMVAKPELKAAFERLYTLANKDHQFHSTLTPFTGK
;
A
#
# COMPACT_ATOMS: atom_id res chain seq x y z
N MET A 1 16.70 7.50 8.91
CA MET A 1 15.33 8.06 9.03
C MET A 1 14.44 7.00 9.66
N PRO A 2 13.55 7.37 10.59
CA PRO A 2 12.59 6.43 11.18
C PRO A 2 11.71 5.79 10.10
N ILE A 3 11.20 4.57 10.35
CA ILE A 3 10.23 3.94 9.45
C ILE A 3 8.93 4.76 9.55
N PRO A 4 8.34 5.20 8.42
CA PRO A 4 7.11 5.99 8.45
C PRO A 4 5.91 5.14 8.85
N THR A 5 4.82 5.84 9.19
CA THR A 5 3.48 5.28 9.06
C THR A 5 3.06 5.42 7.59
N THR A 6 2.91 4.30 6.89
CA THR A 6 2.45 4.29 5.51
C THR A 6 0.93 4.21 5.49
N GLU A 7 0.30 5.20 4.86
CA GLU A 7 -1.09 5.19 4.42
C GLU A 7 -1.20 4.42 3.10
N LEU A 8 -2.18 3.53 3.03
CA LEU A 8 -2.61 2.82 1.82
C LEU A 8 -4.09 3.11 1.60
N VAL A 9 -4.44 3.77 0.50
CA VAL A 9 -5.83 3.93 0.06
C VAL A 9 -6.07 3.03 -1.13
N ILE A 10 -7.09 2.19 -1.05
CA ILE A 10 -7.65 1.43 -2.16
C ILE A 10 -9.00 2.04 -2.51
N PHE A 11 -9.23 2.34 -3.78
CA PHE A 11 -10.43 3.06 -4.19
C PHE A 11 -10.96 2.65 -5.56
N ASP A 12 -12.24 2.93 -5.82
CA ASP A 12 -12.78 2.84 -7.16
C ASP A 12 -12.32 4.01 -8.00
N THR A 13 -11.83 3.76 -9.21
CA THR A 13 -11.35 4.81 -10.11
C THR A 13 -12.45 5.29 -11.04
N THR A 14 -12.43 6.57 -11.39
CA THR A 14 -13.19 7.11 -12.52
C THR A 14 -12.47 6.85 -13.84
N GLU A 15 -13.15 7.06 -14.97
CA GLU A 15 -12.48 7.08 -16.28
C GLU A 15 -11.42 8.18 -16.38
N ALA A 16 -11.64 9.32 -15.71
CA ALA A 16 -10.75 10.47 -15.76
C ALA A 16 -9.33 10.11 -15.28
N ILE A 17 -9.18 9.49 -14.11
CA ILE A 17 -7.85 9.11 -13.60
C ILE A 17 -7.21 7.96 -14.40
N ARG A 18 -8.03 7.08 -15.00
CA ARG A 18 -7.52 6.02 -15.87
C ARG A 18 -6.88 6.58 -17.15
N ASN A 19 -7.43 7.68 -17.65
CA ASN A 19 -6.93 8.36 -18.86
C ASN A 19 -5.81 9.36 -18.55
N ASP A 20 -5.94 10.11 -17.46
CA ASP A 20 -4.98 11.14 -17.06
C ASP A 20 -4.83 11.17 -15.54
N ARG A 21 -3.70 10.67 -15.04
CA ARG A 21 -3.37 10.70 -13.61
C ARG A 21 -3.02 12.10 -13.10
N SER A 22 -2.69 13.04 -13.99
CA SER A 22 -2.30 14.41 -13.60
C SER A 22 -3.44 15.19 -12.97
N ILE A 23 -4.69 14.74 -13.11
CA ILE A 23 -5.86 15.33 -12.45
C ILE A 23 -5.76 15.29 -10.91
N LEU A 24 -4.94 14.38 -10.35
CA LEU A 24 -4.68 14.32 -8.91
C LEU A 24 -3.64 15.32 -8.43
N ARG A 25 -2.93 16.00 -9.33
CA ARG A 25 -1.87 16.95 -8.96
C ARG A 25 -2.34 18.02 -7.97
N PRO A 26 -3.49 18.70 -8.16
CA PRO A 26 -3.95 19.70 -7.19
C PRO A 26 -4.12 19.13 -5.78
N ALA A 27 -4.66 17.92 -5.65
CA ALA A 27 -4.83 17.26 -4.36
C ALA A 27 -3.46 16.91 -3.74
N PHE A 28 -2.54 16.33 -4.50
CA PHE A 28 -1.22 16.01 -3.96
C PHE A 28 -0.36 17.24 -3.65
N GLU A 29 -0.50 18.34 -4.38
CA GLU A 29 0.16 19.62 -4.04
C GLU A 29 -0.38 20.22 -2.73
N MET A 30 -1.64 19.97 -2.38
CA MET A 30 -2.18 20.34 -1.07
C MET A 30 -1.59 19.44 0.01
N VAL A 31 -1.61 18.12 -0.19
CA VAL A 31 -1.08 17.18 0.80
C VAL A 31 0.42 17.34 1.03
N SER A 32 1.20 17.64 0.00
CA SER A 32 2.66 17.83 0.11
C SER A 32 3.08 19.03 0.97
N LYS A 33 2.13 19.89 1.36
CA LYS A 33 2.36 21.02 2.28
C LYS A 33 2.03 20.68 3.73
N SER A 34 1.49 19.48 3.98
CA SER A 34 1.14 19.02 5.32
C SER A 34 2.39 18.71 6.13
N ASP A 35 2.36 19.02 7.42
CA ASP A 35 3.45 18.64 8.31
C ASP A 35 3.57 17.11 8.42
N GLY A 36 4.81 16.61 8.50
CA GLY A 36 5.13 15.19 8.62
C GLY A 36 4.88 14.32 7.37
N ILE A 37 4.46 14.87 6.23
CA ILE A 37 4.40 14.10 4.97
C ILE A 37 5.81 13.82 4.44
N GLN A 38 6.08 12.57 4.06
CA GLN A 38 7.33 12.14 3.44
C GLN A 38 7.10 11.86 1.95
N MET A 39 7.71 12.68 1.10
CA MET A 39 7.63 12.55 -0.35
C MET A 39 8.64 11.53 -0.91
N PRO A 40 8.35 10.88 -2.05
CA PRO A 40 7.15 11.04 -2.88
C PRO A 40 5.92 10.30 -2.35
N ALA A 41 4.74 10.81 -2.69
CA ALA A 41 3.49 10.04 -2.66
C ALA A 41 3.42 9.19 -3.94
N TYR A 42 2.78 8.03 -3.90
CA TYR A 42 2.65 7.15 -5.05
C TYR A 42 1.19 6.94 -5.39
N VAL A 43 0.85 7.00 -6.67
CA VAL A 43 -0.51 6.71 -7.14
C VAL A 43 -0.51 5.82 -8.36
N GLY A 44 -1.48 4.94 -8.46
CA GLY A 44 -1.61 4.07 -9.61
C GLY A 44 -2.95 3.40 -9.73
N THR A 45 -3.10 2.68 -10.83
CA THR A 45 -4.22 1.77 -11.07
C THR A 45 -3.74 0.33 -10.93
N GLN A 46 -4.66 -0.53 -10.53
CA GLN A 46 -4.44 -1.96 -10.55
C GLN A 46 -4.19 -2.44 -11.99
N ILE A 47 -3.31 -3.42 -12.16
CA ILE A 47 -2.98 -4.00 -13.46
C ILE A 47 -4.12 -4.94 -13.91
N GLU A 48 -4.63 -5.78 -13.01
CA GLU A 48 -5.66 -6.78 -13.36
C GLU A 48 -7.06 -6.17 -13.46
N ASN A 49 -7.31 -5.04 -12.79
CA ASN A 49 -8.57 -4.32 -12.88
C ASN A 49 -8.39 -2.80 -12.72
N PRO A 50 -8.20 -2.05 -13.82
CA PRO A 50 -7.98 -0.61 -13.77
C PRO A 50 -9.09 0.20 -13.08
N ALA A 51 -10.28 -0.38 -12.84
CA ALA A 51 -11.35 0.22 -12.04
C ALA A 51 -11.00 0.36 -10.55
N LYS A 52 -9.88 -0.22 -10.10
CA LYS A 52 -9.32 -0.05 -8.76
C LYS A 52 -8.02 0.74 -8.81
N GLY A 53 -7.86 1.64 -7.84
CA GLY A 53 -6.71 2.51 -7.69
C GLY A 53 -6.07 2.35 -6.33
N TYR A 54 -4.80 2.74 -6.26
CA TYR A 54 -3.98 2.71 -5.06
C TYR A 54 -3.30 4.06 -4.86
N VAL A 55 -3.33 4.56 -3.63
CA VAL A 55 -2.48 5.67 -3.18
C VAL A 55 -1.65 5.19 -2.00
N PHE A 56 -0.36 5.52 -2.03
CA PHE A 56 0.54 5.37 -0.89
C PHE A 56 1.10 6.72 -0.49
N MET A 57 1.01 7.03 0.80
CA MET A 57 1.63 8.20 1.40
C MET A 57 2.38 7.78 2.66
N ASN A 58 3.56 8.33 2.86
CA ASN A 58 4.35 8.08 4.06
C ASN A 58 4.25 9.28 4.97
N TRP A 59 3.93 9.04 6.24
CA TRP A 59 3.82 10.06 7.27
C TRP A 59 4.82 9.78 8.39
N ASP A 60 5.36 10.82 9.02
CA ASP A 60 6.20 10.69 10.21
C ASP A 60 5.47 9.94 11.33
N SER A 61 4.15 10.11 11.44
CA SER A 61 3.29 9.30 12.30
C SER A 61 1.82 9.36 11.86
N LEU A 62 0.99 8.45 12.36
CA LEU A 62 -0.47 8.51 12.21
C LEU A 62 -1.06 9.85 12.66
N ALA A 63 -0.49 10.48 13.70
CA ALA A 63 -0.97 11.75 14.21
C ALA A 63 -0.79 12.90 13.21
N HIS A 64 0.27 12.89 12.38
CA HIS A 64 0.47 13.89 11.33
C HIS A 64 -0.59 13.77 10.24
N HIS A 65 -0.91 12.54 9.80
CA HIS A 65 -2.01 12.31 8.89
C HIS A 65 -3.35 12.78 9.47
N GLN A 66 -3.64 12.43 10.73
CA GLN A 66 -4.86 12.86 11.43
C GLN A 66 -4.96 14.39 11.56
N ALA A 67 -3.84 15.09 11.77
CA ALA A 67 -3.79 16.54 11.79
C ALA A 67 -4.13 17.15 10.41
N MET A 68 -3.69 16.53 9.31
CA MET A 68 -4.09 16.92 7.95
C MET A 68 -5.60 16.75 7.75
N LEU A 69 -6.18 15.63 8.18
CA LEU A 69 -7.63 15.39 8.12
C LEU A 69 -8.44 16.42 8.92
N ALA A 70 -7.91 16.85 10.07
CA ALA A 70 -8.53 17.87 10.92
C ALA A 70 -8.32 19.30 10.43
N SER A 71 -7.53 19.51 9.37
CA SER A 71 -7.20 20.84 8.86
C SER A 71 -8.39 21.52 8.18
N PRO A 72 -8.49 22.86 8.23
CA PRO A 72 -9.52 23.60 7.49
C PRO A 72 -9.49 23.37 5.97
N SER A 73 -8.34 22.97 5.42
CA SER A 73 -8.16 22.67 3.99
C SER A 73 -8.70 21.30 3.58
N TYR A 74 -9.11 20.43 4.51
CA TYR A 74 -9.51 19.06 4.20
C TYR A 74 -10.72 18.99 3.26
N ALA A 75 -11.71 19.88 3.43
CA ALA A 75 -12.85 19.94 2.51
C ALA A 75 -12.41 20.27 1.07
N THR A 76 -11.50 21.23 0.90
CA THR A 76 -10.92 21.59 -0.40
C THR A 76 -10.12 20.42 -1.00
N LEU A 77 -9.38 19.68 -0.17
CA LEU A 77 -8.67 18.47 -0.61
C LEU A 77 -9.65 17.42 -1.15
N LEU A 78 -10.77 17.17 -0.45
CA LEU A 78 -11.79 16.23 -0.92
C LEU A 78 -12.38 16.65 -2.27
N GLU A 79 -12.68 17.94 -2.46
CA GLU A 79 -13.15 18.46 -3.75
C GLU A 79 -12.13 18.22 -4.86
N ALA A 80 -10.83 18.40 -4.58
CA ALA A 80 -9.76 18.14 -5.54
C ALA A 80 -9.58 16.65 -5.87
N LEU A 81 -9.96 15.74 -4.97
CA LEU A 81 -9.90 14.30 -5.19
C LEU A 81 -11.10 13.74 -5.97
N LYS A 82 -12.27 14.40 -5.91
CA LYS A 82 -13.52 13.94 -6.54
C LYS A 82 -13.37 13.48 -7.99
N PRO A 83 -12.64 14.18 -8.89
CA PRO A 83 -12.52 13.76 -10.28
C PRO A 83 -11.91 12.38 -10.47
N ALA A 84 -11.10 11.90 -9.52
CA ALA A 84 -10.47 10.59 -9.55
C ALA A 84 -11.29 9.48 -8.87
N TYR A 85 -12.24 9.85 -8.00
CA TYR A 85 -12.85 8.93 -7.04
C TYR A 85 -14.22 8.42 -7.50
N GLY A 86 -14.34 7.11 -7.71
CA GLY A 86 -15.54 6.41 -8.16
C GLY A 86 -16.56 6.09 -7.06
N GLY A 87 -16.30 6.53 -5.82
CA GLY A 87 -17.26 6.47 -4.70
C GLY A 87 -16.87 5.50 -3.58
N TRP A 88 -16.33 4.31 -3.88
CA TRP A 88 -15.86 3.38 -2.84
C TRP A 88 -14.40 3.63 -2.46
N SER A 89 -14.13 3.49 -1.16
CA SER A 89 -12.89 3.85 -0.47
C SER A 89 -12.57 2.85 0.62
N LYS A 90 -11.31 2.45 0.76
CA LYS A 90 -10.79 1.91 2.02
C LYS A 90 -9.37 2.37 2.25
N MET A 91 -9.14 2.91 3.44
CA MET A 91 -7.85 3.42 3.89
C MET A 91 -7.31 2.52 5.01
N TYR A 92 -6.01 2.29 4.98
CA TYR A 92 -5.28 1.55 5.98
C TYR A 92 -4.01 2.31 6.35
N HIS A 93 -3.54 2.14 7.58
CA HIS A 93 -2.22 2.59 7.99
C HIS A 93 -1.41 1.41 8.52
N ALA A 94 -0.13 1.37 8.21
CA ALA A 94 0.79 0.39 8.78
C ALA A 94 2.16 1.01 9.04
N ILE A 95 2.82 0.52 10.08
CA ILE A 95 4.26 0.69 10.26
C ILE A 95 4.87 -0.64 9.85
N PHE A 96 5.58 -0.63 8.72
CA PHE A 96 6.16 -1.83 8.17
C PHE A 96 7.43 -2.27 8.90
N ASN A 97 7.83 -3.52 8.70
CA ASN A 97 9.07 -4.07 9.24
C ASN A 97 10.36 -3.46 8.62
N ALA A 98 10.23 -2.68 7.54
CA ALA A 98 11.30 -1.90 6.90
C ALA A 98 10.69 -0.78 6.06
N HIS A 99 11.53 0.12 5.54
CA HIS A 99 11.09 1.13 4.57
C HIS A 99 10.52 0.46 3.30
N PRO A 100 9.35 0.89 2.79
CA PRO A 100 8.67 0.26 1.65
C PRO A 100 9.32 0.64 0.31
N ILE A 101 10.59 0.29 0.11
CA ILE A 101 11.35 0.61 -1.12
C ILE A 101 10.74 -0.05 -2.38
N GLY A 102 9.91 -1.08 -2.20
CA GLY A 102 9.18 -1.74 -3.28
C GLY A 102 8.21 -0.83 -4.05
N LEU A 103 7.78 0.29 -3.46
CA LEU A 103 6.93 1.29 -4.13
C LEU A 103 7.62 1.97 -5.33
N GLN A 104 8.95 1.90 -5.40
CA GLN A 104 9.75 2.48 -6.49
C GLN A 104 9.94 1.50 -7.67
N GLN A 105 9.45 0.27 -7.55
CA GLN A 105 9.58 -0.73 -8.61
C GLN A 105 8.50 -0.53 -9.69
N PRO A 106 8.74 -1.02 -10.93
CA PRO A 106 7.77 -0.92 -12.02
C PRO A 106 6.39 -1.52 -11.70
N VAL A 107 6.38 -2.59 -10.90
CA VAL A 107 5.17 -3.25 -10.43
C VAL A 107 5.19 -3.32 -8.91
N THR A 108 4.10 -2.91 -8.28
CA THR A 108 3.89 -3.05 -6.83
C THR A 108 2.77 -4.05 -6.56
N GLU A 109 3.05 -5.07 -5.75
CA GLU A 109 2.04 -5.96 -5.17
C GLU A 109 1.48 -5.38 -3.87
N VAL A 110 0.16 -5.49 -3.71
CA VAL A 110 -0.53 -5.29 -2.44
C VAL A 110 -1.23 -6.57 -2.06
N LEU A 111 -0.90 -7.12 -0.90
CA LEU A 111 -1.52 -8.29 -0.32
C LEU A 111 -2.10 -7.94 1.06
N LEU A 112 -3.40 -8.15 1.23
CA LEU A 112 -4.08 -8.02 2.53
C LEU A 112 -4.43 -9.40 3.06
N LEU A 113 -4.01 -9.66 4.29
CA LEU A 113 -4.21 -10.92 4.98
C LEU A 113 -4.98 -10.70 6.27
N THR A 114 -6.05 -11.46 6.52
CA THR A 114 -6.69 -11.50 7.85
C THR A 114 -6.31 -12.78 8.58
N ILE A 115 -5.68 -12.65 9.74
CA ILE A 115 -5.30 -13.77 10.60
C ILE A 115 -6.57 -14.53 11.04
N LYS A 116 -6.64 -15.84 10.77
CA LYS A 116 -7.83 -16.67 11.07
C LYS A 116 -8.02 -16.91 12.57
N ASN A 117 -6.92 -17.06 13.31
CA ASN A 117 -6.92 -17.26 14.76
C ASN A 117 -5.81 -16.40 15.39
N PRO A 118 -6.10 -15.60 16.43
CA PRO A 118 -5.09 -14.79 17.11
C PRO A 118 -3.82 -15.55 17.52
N SER A 119 -3.92 -16.85 17.85
CA SER A 119 -2.76 -17.70 18.19
C SER A 119 -1.78 -17.90 17.03
N HIS A 120 -2.21 -17.73 15.78
CA HIS A 120 -1.36 -17.87 14.59
C HIS A 120 -0.44 -16.67 14.36
N ARG A 121 -0.64 -15.56 15.08
CA ARG A 121 0.05 -14.29 14.81
C ARG A 121 1.57 -14.43 14.77
N THR A 122 2.16 -15.08 15.76
CA THR A 122 3.62 -15.25 15.83
C THR A 122 4.13 -15.99 14.60
N GLU A 123 3.50 -17.12 14.24
CA GLU A 123 3.90 -17.91 13.09
C GLU A 123 3.72 -17.16 11.76
N VAL A 124 2.62 -16.41 11.60
CA VAL A 124 2.39 -15.54 10.43
C VAL A 124 3.50 -14.50 10.29
N PHE A 125 3.88 -13.85 11.40
CA PHE A 125 4.95 -12.85 11.39
C PHE A 125 6.32 -13.47 11.12
N ASP A 126 6.60 -14.67 11.64
CA ASP A 126 7.86 -15.38 11.39
C ASP A 126 7.99 -15.77 9.91
N ILE A 127 6.92 -16.26 9.29
CA ILE A 127 6.88 -16.58 7.86
C ILE A 127 7.12 -15.32 7.03
N LEU A 128 6.38 -14.25 7.29
CA LEU A 128 6.51 -12.98 6.55
C LEU A 128 7.89 -12.34 6.76
N THR A 129 8.50 -12.47 7.94
CA THR A 129 9.87 -12.01 8.21
C THR A 129 10.87 -12.74 7.33
N LYS A 130 10.81 -14.07 7.29
CA LYS A 130 11.70 -14.90 6.44
C LYS A 130 11.54 -14.58 4.96
N ILE A 131 10.30 -14.38 4.49
CA ILE A 131 10.01 -13.98 3.12
C ILE A 131 10.62 -12.59 2.84
N SER A 132 10.33 -11.62 3.69
CA SER A 132 10.85 -10.25 3.58
C SER A 132 12.39 -10.21 3.55
N ASP A 133 13.06 -11.00 4.39
CA ASP A 133 14.52 -11.12 4.42
C ASP A 133 15.07 -11.76 3.14
N SER A 134 14.41 -12.81 2.63
CA SER A 134 14.79 -13.47 1.38
C SER A 134 14.73 -12.53 0.17
N PHE A 135 13.81 -11.56 0.21
CA PHE A 135 13.67 -10.51 -0.79
C PHE A 135 14.46 -9.23 -0.46
N LYS A 136 15.39 -9.26 0.52
CA LYS A 136 16.19 -8.09 0.93
C LYS A 136 15.34 -6.85 1.21
N LYS A 137 14.18 -7.05 1.84
CA LYS A 137 13.18 -6.01 2.16
C LYS A 137 12.53 -5.34 0.95
N MET A 138 12.61 -5.94 -0.25
CA MET A 138 11.77 -5.51 -1.39
C MET A 138 10.28 -5.82 -1.16
N LEU A 139 10.01 -6.82 -0.34
CA LEU A 139 8.71 -7.10 0.26
C LEU A 139 8.76 -6.73 1.74
N VAL A 140 7.83 -5.89 2.17
CA VAL A 140 7.67 -5.45 3.55
C VAL A 140 6.26 -5.75 4.03
N PHE A 141 6.09 -5.84 5.35
CA PHE A 141 4.79 -6.10 5.93
C PHE A 141 4.63 -5.48 7.31
N GLY A 142 3.39 -5.32 7.75
CA GLY A 142 3.04 -4.81 9.06
C GLY A 142 1.55 -4.99 9.36
N PRO A 143 1.15 -5.02 10.64
CA PRO A 143 -0.26 -4.99 11.00
C PRO A 143 -0.87 -3.63 10.63
N SER A 144 -2.12 -3.65 10.21
CA SER A 144 -2.94 -2.44 10.10
C SER A 144 -3.13 -1.83 11.49
N LEU A 145 -3.07 -0.50 11.56
CA LEU A 145 -3.36 0.26 12.78
C LEU A 145 -4.86 0.30 13.09
N GLU A 146 -5.72 0.09 12.09
CA GLU A 146 -7.18 0.00 12.22
C GLU A 146 -7.63 -1.34 12.79
N ASP A 147 -7.02 -2.44 12.32
CA ASP A 147 -7.25 -3.78 12.83
C ASP A 147 -5.95 -4.58 12.80
N LYS A 148 -5.42 -4.88 13.99
CA LYS A 148 -4.18 -5.64 14.13
C LYS A 148 -4.24 -7.03 13.52
N ASN A 149 -5.40 -7.62 13.28
CA ASN A 149 -5.55 -8.92 12.62
C ASN A 149 -5.42 -8.85 11.10
N VAL A 150 -5.56 -7.66 10.52
CA VAL A 150 -5.27 -7.40 9.12
C VAL A 150 -3.79 -7.07 8.98
N ILE A 151 -3.09 -7.84 8.17
CA ILE A 151 -1.69 -7.64 7.82
C ILE A 151 -1.62 -7.13 6.40
N ILE A 152 -0.88 -6.04 6.22
CA ILE A 152 -0.62 -5.44 4.91
C ILE A 152 0.77 -5.89 4.50
N VAL A 153 0.87 -6.42 3.29
CA VAL A 153 2.12 -6.80 2.64
C VAL A 153 2.24 -5.98 1.36
N VAL A 154 3.39 -5.35 1.17
CA VAL A 154 3.72 -4.56 -0.03
C VAL A 154 5.02 -5.09 -0.61
N GLY A 155 4.98 -5.47 -1.90
CA GLY A 155 6.12 -6.02 -2.63
C GLY A 155 6.43 -5.22 -3.88
N GLY A 156 7.72 -5.06 -4.21
CA GLY A 156 8.16 -4.44 -5.47
C GLY A 156 8.76 -5.45 -6.45
N TRP A 157 8.38 -5.36 -7.72
CA TRP A 157 8.74 -6.34 -8.75
C TRP A 157 9.11 -5.67 -10.07
N ARG A 158 9.97 -6.34 -10.85
CA ARG A 158 10.31 -5.90 -12.22
C ARG A 158 9.16 -6.05 -13.19
N SER A 159 8.33 -7.08 -13.00
CA SER A 159 7.09 -7.34 -13.73
C SER A 159 6.18 -8.25 -12.91
N VAL A 160 4.93 -8.43 -13.34
CA VAL A 160 3.99 -9.37 -12.73
C VAL A 160 4.48 -10.82 -12.89
N GLU A 161 5.06 -11.15 -14.03
CA GLU A 161 5.63 -12.47 -14.32
C GLU A 161 6.82 -12.77 -13.40
N ALA A 162 7.71 -11.79 -13.19
CA ALA A 162 8.85 -11.94 -12.29
C ALA A 162 8.42 -12.21 -10.84
N HIS A 163 7.32 -11.61 -10.40
CA HIS A 163 6.72 -11.95 -9.10
C HIS A 163 6.28 -13.42 -9.08
N TRP A 164 5.47 -13.84 -10.06
CA TRP A 164 4.92 -15.19 -10.09
C TRP A 164 6.00 -16.27 -10.21
N GLU A 165 7.06 -16.04 -11.00
CA GLU A 165 8.23 -16.91 -11.08
C GLU A 165 8.96 -17.04 -9.74
N MET A 166 9.08 -15.93 -8.99
CA MET A 166 9.71 -15.95 -7.67
C MET A 166 8.89 -16.75 -6.66
N VAL A 167 7.57 -16.54 -6.57
CA VAL A 167 6.73 -17.28 -5.61
C VAL A 167 6.52 -18.74 -5.99
N ALA A 168 6.77 -19.12 -7.24
CA ALA A 168 6.76 -20.52 -7.68
C ALA A 168 7.96 -21.33 -7.18
N LYS A 169 9.03 -20.68 -6.67
CA LYS A 169 10.19 -21.38 -6.11
C LYS A 169 9.77 -22.26 -4.93
N PRO A 170 10.25 -23.52 -4.83
CA PRO A 170 9.74 -24.49 -3.86
C PRO A 170 9.73 -23.99 -2.41
N GLU A 171 10.81 -23.33 -1.94
CA GLU A 171 10.85 -22.83 -0.56
C GLU A 171 9.83 -21.72 -0.29
N LEU A 172 9.62 -20.82 -1.26
CA LEU A 172 8.66 -19.72 -1.13
C LEU A 172 7.22 -20.22 -1.27
N LYS A 173 6.98 -21.14 -2.21
CA LYS A 173 5.67 -21.77 -2.39
C LYS A 173 5.20 -22.46 -1.11
N ALA A 174 6.06 -23.27 -0.48
CA ALA A 174 5.72 -23.93 0.79
C ALA A 174 5.43 -22.92 1.91
N ALA A 175 6.18 -21.82 1.98
CA ALA A 175 5.95 -20.77 2.96
C ALA A 175 4.60 -20.06 2.75
N PHE A 176 4.23 -19.73 1.52
CA PHE A 176 2.94 -19.12 1.19
C PHE A 176 1.77 -20.08 1.39
N GLU A 177 1.91 -21.36 1.03
CA GLU A 177 0.90 -22.38 1.32
C GLU A 177 0.64 -22.47 2.81
N ARG A 178 1.70 -22.51 3.64
CA ARG A 178 1.55 -22.48 5.09
C ARG A 178 0.88 -21.19 5.57
N LEU A 179 1.31 -20.04 5.08
CA LEU A 179 0.73 -18.73 5.42
C LEU A 179 -0.78 -18.71 5.18
N TYR A 180 -1.26 -19.26 4.05
CA TYR A 180 -2.68 -19.28 3.71
C TYR A 180 -3.50 -20.33 4.50
N THR A 181 -2.85 -21.29 5.17
CA THR A 181 -3.55 -22.09 6.20
C THR A 181 -3.86 -21.25 7.45
N LEU A 182 -3.05 -20.24 7.75
CA LEU A 182 -3.09 -19.45 8.98
C LEU A 182 -3.88 -18.13 8.83
N ALA A 183 -3.92 -17.57 7.62
CA ALA A 183 -4.58 -16.31 7.30
C ALA A 183 -5.43 -16.44 6.03
N ASN A 184 -6.49 -15.64 5.92
CA ASN A 184 -7.26 -15.47 4.70
C ASN A 184 -6.53 -14.51 3.76
N LYS A 185 -6.55 -14.82 2.46
CA LYS A 185 -6.06 -13.91 1.42
C LYS A 185 -7.24 -13.05 0.93
N ASP A 186 -7.42 -11.90 1.56
CA ASP A 186 -8.58 -11.03 1.29
C ASP A 186 -8.39 -10.17 0.04
N HIS A 187 -7.12 -9.90 -0.32
CA HIS A 187 -6.74 -9.09 -1.47
C HIS A 187 -5.33 -9.48 -1.92
N GLN A 188 -5.09 -9.67 -3.22
CA GLN A 188 -3.75 -9.79 -3.78
C GLN A 188 -3.75 -9.31 -5.22
N PHE A 189 -3.17 -8.15 -5.48
CA PHE A 189 -3.16 -7.57 -6.82
C PHE A 189 -1.93 -6.70 -7.06
N HIS A 190 -1.67 -6.44 -8.33
CA HIS A 190 -0.55 -5.64 -8.78
C HIS A 190 -1.00 -4.26 -9.23
N SER A 191 -0.13 -3.27 -9.10
CA SER A 191 -0.36 -1.91 -9.55
C SER A 191 0.88 -1.33 -10.22
N THR A 192 0.64 -0.41 -11.15
CA THR A 192 1.68 0.47 -11.69
C THR A 192 1.59 1.81 -10.99
N LEU A 193 2.62 2.16 -10.21
CA LEU A 193 2.63 3.40 -9.44
C LEU A 193 3.43 4.49 -10.15
N THR A 194 2.98 5.74 -10.00
CA THR A 194 3.67 6.95 -10.45
C THR A 194 3.99 7.79 -9.21
N PRO A 195 5.26 8.17 -8.99
CA PRO A 195 5.62 9.05 -7.88
C PRO A 195 5.19 10.49 -8.17
N PHE A 196 4.62 11.15 -7.17
CA PHE A 196 4.43 12.58 -7.12
C PHE A 196 5.47 13.18 -6.17
N THR A 197 6.28 14.13 -6.64
CA THR A 197 7.42 14.67 -5.89
C THR A 197 7.21 16.09 -5.33
N GLY A 198 6.02 16.67 -5.47
CA GLY A 198 5.71 18.00 -4.92
C GLY A 198 6.46 19.17 -5.58
N LYS A 199 6.90 19.01 -6.83
CA LYS A 199 7.55 20.04 -7.65
C LYS A 199 6.83 20.20 -8.98
#